data_AF-A0A6P8BAV0-F1
#
_entry.id   AF-A0A6P8BAV0-F1
#
_cell.length_a   1.000
_cell.length_b   1.000
_cell.length_c   1.000
_cell.angle_alpha   90.00
_cell.angle_beta   90.00
_cell.angle_gamma   90.00
#
_symmetry.space_group_name_H-M   'P 1'
#
loop_
_entity.id
_entity.type
_entity.pdbx_description
1 polymer ?
#
loop_
_entity_poly.entity_id
_entity_poly.type
_entity_poly.pdbx_seq_one_letter_code
_entity_poly.pdbx_strand_id
1 'polypeptide(L)'
;MASFLLMLAAAASIVKGCEIPTEELPNTITEEFAIQVQNPAFPEIHNRLYNIWSSGGGDQHPFLSPAGNSTDELTLVDGVITMATVVPTIRAVINGEYTETDNTTKLFMTERGDPRAIFHPIYSCNPDTDELQTELAFVARALEGEAPGGHICVRSASGERHEFRWSPAGNPAEDPERPCMPVNLVVYRS
;
A
#
# COMPACT_ATOMS: atom_id res chain seq x y z
N MET A 1 23.35 -56.37 2.35
CA MET A 1 23.22 -54.91 2.26
C MET A 1 22.13 -54.62 1.23
N ALA A 2 20.90 -54.39 1.66
CA ALA A 2 19.79 -54.06 0.76
C ALA A 2 19.55 -52.55 0.88
N SER A 3 19.86 -51.83 -0.20
CA SER A 3 19.66 -50.39 -0.32
C SER A 3 18.24 -50.16 -0.84
N PHE A 4 17.39 -49.49 -0.05
CA PHE A 4 16.06 -49.06 -0.48
C PHE A 4 16.11 -47.54 -0.66
N LEU A 5 16.28 -47.08 -1.91
CA LEU A 5 16.07 -45.67 -2.25
C LEU A 5 14.56 -45.40 -2.28
N LEU A 6 14.04 -44.63 -1.33
CA LEU A 6 12.75 -43.96 -1.49
C LEU A 6 12.97 -42.74 -2.41
N MET A 7 12.37 -42.75 -3.60
CA MET A 7 12.15 -41.52 -4.36
C MET A 7 11.04 -40.73 -3.67
N LEU A 8 11.37 -39.56 -3.10
CA LEU A 8 10.39 -38.53 -2.82
C LEU A 8 10.09 -37.81 -4.14
N ALA A 9 8.93 -38.10 -4.73
CA ALA A 9 8.37 -37.25 -5.77
C ALA A 9 7.83 -35.98 -5.10
N ALA A 10 8.56 -34.87 -5.20
CA ALA A 10 8.03 -33.56 -4.88
C ALA A 10 6.98 -33.21 -5.95
N ALA A 11 5.71 -33.28 -5.59
CA ALA A 11 4.65 -32.70 -6.39
C ALA A 11 4.84 -31.17 -6.36
N ALA A 12 5.33 -30.60 -7.46
CA ALA A 12 5.26 -29.16 -7.66
C ALA A 12 3.77 -28.80 -7.80
N SER A 13 3.17 -28.29 -6.74
CA SER A 13 1.90 -27.58 -6.82
C SER A 13 2.13 -26.37 -7.74
N ILE A 14 1.58 -26.43 -8.94
CA ILE A 14 1.44 -25.24 -9.79
C ILE A 14 0.52 -24.32 -8.99
N VAL A 15 1.08 -23.26 -8.40
CA VAL A 15 0.28 -22.16 -7.85
C VAL A 15 -0.53 -21.64 -9.02
N LYS A 16 -1.84 -21.91 -9.03
CA LYS A 16 -2.73 -21.40 -10.07
C LYS A 16 -3.05 -19.96 -9.73
N GLY A 17 -2.14 -19.05 -10.05
CA GLY A 17 -2.49 -17.63 -10.09
C GLY A 17 -3.61 -17.37 -11.09
N CYS A 18 -4.33 -16.27 -10.89
CA CYS A 18 -5.29 -15.71 -11.83
C CYS A 18 -4.68 -15.44 -13.21
N GLU A 19 -5.52 -15.41 -14.26
CA GLU A 19 -5.10 -14.91 -15.57
C GLU A 19 -5.00 -13.38 -15.54
N ILE A 20 -3.78 -12.86 -15.74
CA ILE A 20 -3.52 -11.42 -15.77
C ILE A 20 -3.76 -10.88 -17.20
N PRO A 21 -4.70 -9.93 -17.39
CA PRO A 21 -4.86 -9.26 -18.67
C PRO A 21 -3.60 -8.50 -19.08
N THR A 22 -3.36 -8.39 -20.39
CA THR A 22 -2.24 -7.61 -20.94
C THR A 22 -2.57 -6.15 -21.19
N GLU A 23 -3.84 -5.76 -21.01
CA GLU A 23 -4.28 -4.38 -21.17
C GLU A 23 -3.75 -3.52 -20.01
N GLU A 24 -3.16 -2.38 -20.33
CA GLU A 24 -2.71 -1.43 -19.32
C GLU A 24 -3.92 -0.71 -18.70
N LEU A 25 -3.91 -0.60 -17.38
CA LEU A 25 -4.94 0.16 -16.67
C LEU A 25 -4.63 1.67 -16.72
N PRO A 26 -5.66 2.52 -16.82
CA PRO A 26 -5.48 3.96 -16.80
C PRO A 26 -4.96 4.43 -15.43
N ASN A 27 -4.17 5.49 -15.42
CA ASN A 27 -3.72 6.15 -14.19
C ASN A 27 -4.81 6.95 -13.47
N THR A 28 -6.05 6.90 -13.95
CA THR A 28 -7.20 7.58 -13.37
C THR A 28 -8.33 6.59 -13.19
N ILE A 29 -8.87 6.54 -11.97
CA ILE A 29 -10.03 5.73 -11.57
C ILE A 29 -11.05 6.71 -11.02
N THR A 30 -12.14 6.91 -11.76
CA THR A 30 -13.20 7.87 -11.41
C THR A 30 -14.22 7.29 -10.44
N GLU A 31 -14.40 5.97 -10.45
CA GLU A 31 -15.26 5.28 -9.51
C GLU A 31 -14.61 5.28 -8.13
N GLU A 32 -15.40 5.67 -7.13
CA GLU A 32 -15.04 5.60 -5.73
C GLU A 32 -14.63 4.16 -5.32
N PHE A 33 -13.63 4.07 -4.46
CA PHE A 33 -13.13 2.81 -3.91
C PHE A 33 -12.60 2.98 -2.49
N ALA A 34 -12.59 1.89 -1.74
CA ALA A 34 -11.76 1.72 -0.56
C ALA A 34 -10.43 1.07 -0.95
N ILE A 35 -9.44 1.12 -0.06
CA ILE A 35 -8.19 0.37 -0.23
C ILE A 35 -8.13 -0.75 0.80
N GLN A 36 -7.89 -1.97 0.36
CA GLN A 36 -7.54 -3.09 1.22
C GLN A 36 -6.03 -3.31 1.18
N VAL A 37 -5.41 -3.45 2.35
CA VAL A 37 -3.99 -3.78 2.46
C VAL A 37 -3.81 -5.29 2.41
N GLN A 38 -2.90 -5.76 1.56
CA GLN A 38 -2.57 -7.17 1.43
C GLN A 38 -1.07 -7.40 1.62
N ASN A 39 -0.74 -8.32 2.53
CA ASN A 39 0.54 -9.01 2.60
C ASN A 39 0.41 -10.23 3.54
N PRO A 40 0.22 -11.45 3.03
CA PRO A 40 0.06 -12.65 3.86
C PRO A 40 1.26 -12.95 4.78
N ALA A 41 2.44 -12.39 4.50
CA ALA A 41 3.62 -12.53 5.37
C ALA A 41 3.49 -11.75 6.69
N PHE A 42 2.56 -10.78 6.76
CA PHE A 42 2.23 -10.01 7.96
C PHE A 42 0.73 -10.10 8.27
N PRO A 43 0.26 -11.22 8.86
CA PRO A 43 -1.16 -11.46 9.12
C PRO A 43 -1.86 -10.38 9.95
N GLU A 44 -1.12 -9.65 10.78
CA GLU A 44 -1.61 -8.55 11.61
C GLU A 44 -2.06 -7.32 10.81
N ILE A 45 -1.55 -7.15 9.59
CA ILE A 45 -1.94 -6.05 8.69
C ILE A 45 -2.74 -6.53 7.47
N HIS A 46 -2.66 -7.82 7.14
CA HIS A 46 -3.29 -8.41 5.97
C HIS A 46 -4.82 -8.31 6.01
N ASN A 47 -5.42 -7.96 4.87
CA ASN A 47 -6.85 -7.81 4.62
C ASN A 47 -7.54 -6.74 5.51
N ARG A 48 -6.76 -5.82 6.08
CA ARG A 48 -7.29 -4.65 6.79
C ARG A 48 -7.51 -3.49 5.83
N LEU A 49 -8.51 -2.66 6.15
CA LEU A 49 -8.87 -1.52 5.31
C LEU A 49 -8.01 -0.30 5.64
N TYR A 50 -7.71 0.47 4.60
CA TYR A 50 -7.19 1.82 4.69
C TYR A 50 -8.30 2.74 5.20
N ASN A 51 -8.12 3.26 6.40
CA ASN A 51 -8.99 4.23 7.04
C ASN A 51 -8.32 5.60 7.07
N ILE A 52 -9.14 6.64 7.21
CA ILE A 52 -8.68 8.02 7.26
C ILE A 52 -9.07 8.66 8.60
N TRP A 53 -8.15 9.41 9.20
CA TRP A 53 -8.42 10.17 10.41
C TRP A 53 -7.82 11.57 10.34
N SER A 54 -8.65 12.58 10.59
CA SER A 54 -8.18 13.94 10.82
C SER A 54 -7.24 13.99 12.02
N SER A 55 -5.98 14.35 11.79
CA SER A 55 -4.95 14.39 12.83
C SER A 55 -4.12 15.68 12.75
N GLY A 56 -4.82 16.81 12.90
CA GLY A 56 -4.22 18.15 12.95
C GLY A 56 -4.31 18.92 11.63
N GLY A 57 -4.52 20.23 11.72
CA GLY A 57 -4.34 21.17 10.60
C GLY A 57 -5.24 21.00 9.36
N GLY A 58 -6.24 20.11 9.37
CA GLY A 58 -7.05 19.76 8.20
C GLY A 58 -6.50 18.59 7.38
N ASP A 59 -5.31 18.10 7.74
CA ASP A 59 -4.70 16.93 7.12
C ASP A 59 -5.40 15.64 7.58
N GLN A 60 -5.46 14.70 6.66
CA GLN A 60 -6.08 13.40 6.85
C GLN A 60 -4.99 12.33 6.86
N HIS A 61 -4.87 11.61 7.96
CA HIS A 61 -3.81 10.64 8.16
C HIS A 61 -4.36 9.23 7.92
N PRO A 62 -3.73 8.46 7.03
CA PRO A 62 -4.13 7.10 6.79
C PRO A 62 -3.64 6.18 7.90
N PHE A 63 -4.54 5.31 8.34
CA PHE A 63 -4.29 4.26 9.30
C PHE A 63 -4.97 2.96 8.86
N LEU A 64 -4.51 1.80 9.34
CA LEU A 64 -5.29 0.57 9.17
C LEU A 64 -6.48 0.51 10.14
N SER A 65 -7.62 0.06 9.63
CA SER A 65 -8.79 -0.33 10.42
C SER A 65 -8.37 -1.25 11.56
N PRO A 66 -8.84 -1.10 12.81
CA PRO A 66 -9.98 -0.28 13.20
C PRO A 66 -9.65 1.18 13.52
N ALA A 67 -8.39 1.62 13.39
CA ALA A 67 -8.04 3.01 13.65
C ALA A 67 -8.52 3.90 12.50
N GLY A 68 -9.03 5.10 12.82
CA GLY A 68 -9.58 6.03 11.83
C GLY A 68 -10.97 5.64 11.34
N ASN A 69 -11.55 6.50 10.49
CA ASN A 69 -12.86 6.30 9.89
C ASN A 69 -12.71 5.49 8.60
N SER A 70 -13.62 4.53 8.39
CA SER A 70 -13.75 3.84 7.11
C SER A 70 -14.00 4.85 5.98
N THR A 71 -13.45 4.56 4.80
CA THR A 71 -13.66 5.38 3.61
C THR A 71 -13.69 4.51 2.37
N ASP A 72 -14.66 4.79 1.50
CA ASP A 72 -14.79 4.30 0.14
C ASP A 72 -14.80 5.46 -0.88
N GLU A 73 -14.62 6.70 -0.43
CA GLU A 73 -14.65 7.93 -1.25
C GLU A 73 -13.31 8.21 -1.96
N LEU A 74 -12.41 7.23 -2.05
CA LEU A 74 -11.12 7.41 -2.71
C LEU A 74 -11.29 7.26 -4.22
N THR A 75 -10.59 8.13 -4.94
CA THR A 75 -10.41 8.06 -6.40
C THR A 75 -8.92 8.06 -6.72
N LEU A 76 -8.58 7.75 -7.96
CA LEU A 76 -7.22 7.92 -8.47
C LEU A 76 -7.23 8.98 -9.55
N VAL A 77 -6.41 10.03 -9.41
CA VAL A 77 -6.30 11.12 -10.41
C VAL A 77 -4.84 11.25 -10.81
N ASP A 78 -4.53 10.93 -12.06
CA ASP A 78 -3.17 10.97 -12.62
C ASP A 78 -2.14 10.23 -11.73
N GLY A 79 -2.53 9.06 -11.22
CA GLY A 79 -1.73 8.21 -10.36
C GLY A 79 -1.72 8.61 -8.88
N VAL A 80 -2.50 9.61 -8.46
CA VAL A 80 -2.52 10.08 -7.07
C VAL A 80 -3.84 9.73 -6.39
N ILE A 81 -3.78 9.02 -5.26
CA ILE A 81 -4.95 8.75 -4.41
C ILE A 81 -5.53 10.08 -3.94
N THR A 82 -6.81 10.31 -4.23
CA THR A 82 -7.47 11.61 -4.10
C THR A 82 -8.84 11.43 -3.45
N MET A 83 -9.17 12.30 -2.48
CA MET A 83 -10.55 12.47 -2.02
C MET A 83 -11.15 13.68 -2.72
N ALA A 84 -11.79 13.45 -3.87
CA ALA A 84 -12.32 14.51 -4.73
C ALA A 84 -13.59 15.18 -4.15
N THR A 85 -14.32 14.47 -3.30
CA THR A 85 -15.55 14.90 -2.63
C THR A 85 -15.30 15.92 -1.50
N VAL A 86 -14.09 15.95 -0.96
CA VAL A 86 -13.67 16.89 0.09
C VAL A 86 -13.24 18.22 -0.56
N VAL A 87 -13.66 19.33 0.04
CA VAL A 87 -13.28 20.69 -0.37
C VAL A 87 -12.54 21.37 0.78
N PRO A 88 -11.27 21.76 0.59
CA PRO A 88 -10.43 21.59 -0.60
C PRO A 88 -10.07 20.13 -0.88
N THR A 89 -9.89 19.76 -2.15
CA THR A 89 -9.51 18.39 -2.55
C THR A 89 -8.16 18.03 -1.95
N ILE A 90 -8.14 16.94 -1.20
CA ILE A 90 -6.91 16.42 -0.59
C ILE A 90 -6.39 15.20 -1.34
N ARG A 91 -5.07 15.06 -1.37
CA ARG A 91 -4.34 14.04 -2.13
C ARG A 91 -3.27 13.39 -1.28
N ALA A 92 -3.00 12.12 -1.52
CA ALA A 92 -1.93 11.38 -0.86
C ALA A 92 -0.55 11.95 -1.21
N VAL A 93 0.23 12.24 -0.16
CA VAL A 93 1.57 12.83 -0.25
C VAL A 93 2.53 12.11 0.70
N ILE A 94 3.82 12.24 0.41
CA ILE A 94 4.93 11.70 1.20
C ILE A 94 5.79 12.87 1.67
N ASN A 95 5.40 13.46 2.80
CA ASN A 95 6.17 14.53 3.45
C ASN A 95 5.74 14.78 4.90
N GLY A 96 5.08 13.81 5.55
CA GLY A 96 4.44 14.07 6.84
C GLY A 96 5.47 14.20 7.95
N GLU A 97 6.01 13.06 8.35
CA GLU A 97 7.03 12.95 9.39
C GLU A 97 8.11 12.02 8.87
N TYR A 98 9.34 12.52 8.76
CA TYR A 98 10.52 11.70 8.53
C TYR A 98 10.97 11.05 9.84
N THR A 99 11.30 9.76 9.80
CA THR A 99 11.89 9.05 10.92
C THR A 99 13.28 8.57 10.53
N GLU A 100 14.31 9.07 11.23
CA GLU A 100 15.71 8.76 10.92
C GLU A 100 16.05 7.29 11.18
N THR A 101 15.51 6.70 12.26
CA THR A 101 15.82 5.33 12.70
C THR A 101 15.55 4.27 11.64
N ASP A 102 14.44 4.39 10.91
CA ASP A 102 14.06 3.46 9.83
C ASP A 102 14.13 4.13 8.45
N ASN A 103 14.59 5.38 8.38
CA ASN A 103 14.67 6.18 7.16
C ASN A 103 13.36 6.18 6.35
N THR A 104 12.21 6.21 7.02
CA THR A 104 10.89 6.26 6.39
C THR A 104 10.27 7.65 6.48
N THR A 105 9.37 7.96 5.54
CA THR A 105 8.57 9.20 5.59
C THR A 105 7.09 8.88 5.63
N LYS A 106 6.35 9.49 6.54
CA LYS A 106 4.90 9.29 6.71
C LYS A 106 4.10 9.74 5.47
N LEU A 107 3.15 8.90 5.07
CA LEU A 107 2.08 9.27 4.14
C LEU A 107 0.96 9.98 4.88
N PHE A 108 0.38 10.99 4.24
CA PHE A 108 -0.83 11.65 4.68
C PHE A 108 -1.55 12.25 3.47
N MET A 109 -2.78 12.74 3.66
CA MET A 109 -3.57 13.36 2.62
C MET A 109 -3.81 14.83 2.94
N THR A 110 -3.53 15.70 1.98
CA THR A 110 -3.58 17.15 2.16
C THR A 110 -3.89 17.89 0.86
N GLU A 111 -4.38 19.12 0.96
CA GLU A 111 -4.55 20.03 -0.18
C GLU A 111 -3.21 20.60 -0.67
N ARG A 112 -2.19 20.60 0.20
CA ARG A 112 -0.89 21.19 -0.09
C ARG A 112 -0.20 20.52 -1.27
N GLY A 113 0.69 21.26 -1.93
CA GLY A 113 1.55 20.79 -3.02
C GLY A 113 2.73 19.93 -2.58
N ASP A 114 2.61 19.23 -1.44
CA ASP A 114 3.62 18.29 -0.97
C ASP A 114 3.87 17.18 -2.00
N PRO A 115 5.06 16.56 -2.00
CA PRO A 115 5.41 15.45 -2.88
C PRO A 115 4.34 14.37 -2.95
N ARG A 116 3.72 14.20 -4.12
CA ARG A 116 2.64 13.22 -4.31
C ARG A 116 3.19 11.79 -4.21
N ALA A 117 2.40 10.90 -3.63
CA ALA A 117 2.60 9.46 -3.80
C ALA A 117 2.01 9.07 -5.16
N ILE A 118 2.86 8.66 -6.10
CA ILE A 118 2.46 8.28 -7.45
C ILE A 118 2.31 6.77 -7.50
N PHE A 119 1.18 6.32 -8.03
CA PHE A 119 0.82 4.93 -8.23
C PHE A 119 0.44 4.68 -9.69
N HIS A 120 0.63 3.44 -10.14
CA HIS A 120 0.12 2.93 -11.40
C HIS A 120 -0.77 1.73 -11.10
N PRO A 121 -2.04 1.72 -11.52
CA PRO A 121 -2.88 0.55 -11.37
C PRO A 121 -2.33 -0.62 -12.19
N ILE A 122 -2.25 -1.79 -11.58
CA ILE A 122 -1.90 -3.04 -12.25
C ILE A 122 -2.93 -4.12 -11.89
N TYR A 123 -3.03 -5.13 -12.74
CA TYR A 123 -3.70 -6.36 -12.37
C TYR A 123 -2.77 -7.21 -11.48
N SER A 124 -3.31 -7.75 -10.40
CA SER A 124 -2.64 -8.76 -9.58
C SER A 124 -3.63 -9.85 -9.16
N CYS A 125 -3.12 -10.96 -8.64
CA CYS A 125 -3.96 -12.03 -8.11
C CYS A 125 -4.10 -11.86 -6.61
N ASN A 126 -5.32 -12.01 -6.12
CA ASN A 126 -5.57 -12.09 -4.70
C ASN A 126 -4.79 -13.29 -4.11
N PRO A 127 -3.93 -13.08 -3.10
CA PRO A 127 -3.07 -14.14 -2.59
C PRO A 127 -3.81 -15.23 -1.80
N ASP A 128 -5.07 -14.98 -1.42
CA ASP A 128 -5.91 -15.92 -0.66
C ASP A 128 -6.89 -16.68 -1.56
N THR A 129 -7.41 -16.04 -2.61
CA THR A 129 -8.50 -16.57 -3.44
C THR A 129 -8.12 -16.87 -4.88
N ASP A 130 -6.92 -16.44 -5.32
CA ASP A 130 -6.50 -16.46 -6.72
C ASP A 130 -7.46 -15.69 -7.65
N GLU A 131 -8.31 -14.81 -7.13
CA GLU A 131 -9.19 -13.94 -7.93
C GLU A 131 -8.39 -12.77 -8.52
N LEU A 132 -8.73 -12.36 -9.74
CA LEU A 132 -8.16 -11.17 -10.36
C LEU A 132 -8.60 -9.92 -9.60
N GLN A 133 -7.65 -9.05 -9.26
CA GLN A 133 -7.89 -7.78 -8.58
C GLN A 133 -7.04 -6.65 -9.18
N THR A 134 -7.34 -5.41 -8.79
CA THR A 134 -6.55 -4.23 -9.17
C THR A 134 -5.73 -3.77 -7.97
N GLU A 135 -4.42 -3.68 -8.17
CA GLU A 135 -3.46 -3.16 -7.19
C GLU A 135 -2.93 -1.80 -7.62
N LEU A 136 -2.74 -0.90 -6.67
CA LEU A 136 -2.08 0.38 -6.86
C LEU A 136 -0.58 0.19 -6.63
N ALA A 137 0.16 -0.12 -7.69
CA ALA A 137 1.61 -0.29 -7.62
C ALA A 137 2.29 1.06 -7.41
N PHE A 138 3.10 1.18 -6.36
CA PHE A 138 3.83 2.42 -6.09
C PHE A 138 4.92 2.67 -7.14
N VAL A 139 4.96 3.88 -7.67
CA VAL A 139 5.90 4.30 -8.72
C VAL A 139 6.98 5.20 -8.14
N ALA A 140 6.57 6.29 -7.48
CA ALA A 140 7.50 7.31 -7.04
C ALA A 140 6.92 8.24 -5.97
N ARG A 141 7.83 8.84 -5.21
CA ARG A 141 7.60 10.09 -4.48
C ARG A 141 7.91 11.25 -5.43
N ALA A 142 6.92 12.08 -5.75
CA ALA A 142 7.08 13.17 -6.72
C ALA A 142 7.87 14.35 -6.15
N LEU A 143 9.19 14.19 -6.00
CA LEU A 143 10.16 15.23 -5.67
C LEU A 143 11.09 15.51 -6.84
N GLU A 144 11.42 16.79 -7.02
CA GLU A 144 12.45 17.18 -7.98
C GLU A 144 13.81 16.60 -7.55
N GLY A 145 14.38 15.72 -8.38
CA GLY A 145 15.70 15.12 -8.13
C GLY A 145 15.72 13.89 -7.22
N GLU A 146 14.58 13.39 -6.72
CA GLU A 146 14.53 12.11 -6.00
C GLU A 146 14.26 10.92 -6.93
N ALA A 147 14.84 9.77 -6.56
CA ALA A 147 14.90 8.57 -7.39
C ALA A 147 13.53 7.84 -7.44
N PRO A 148 13.16 7.27 -8.60
CA PRO A 148 11.99 6.40 -8.71
C PRO A 148 12.09 5.20 -7.76
N GLY A 149 10.93 4.64 -7.40
CA GLY A 149 10.83 3.43 -6.60
C GLY A 149 10.81 3.64 -5.08
N GLY A 150 11.19 2.60 -4.36
CA GLY A 150 10.84 2.41 -2.95
C GLY A 150 9.56 1.60 -2.81
N HIS A 151 8.97 1.59 -1.62
CA HIS A 151 7.70 0.91 -1.39
C HIS A 151 6.87 1.62 -0.31
N ILE A 152 5.56 1.39 -0.37
CA ILE A 152 4.67 1.72 0.74
C ILE A 152 4.72 0.58 1.75
N CYS A 153 4.76 0.95 3.02
CA CYS A 153 4.70 0.03 4.14
C CYS A 153 3.77 0.55 5.22
N VAL A 154 3.41 -0.35 6.12
CA VAL A 154 2.69 -0.05 7.34
C VAL A 154 3.63 -0.26 8.53
N ARG A 155 3.60 0.69 9.46
CA ARG A 155 4.39 0.64 10.69
C ARG A 155 3.49 0.80 11.90
N SER A 156 3.78 0.08 12.98
CA SER A 156 3.10 0.27 14.27
C SER A 156 3.35 1.67 14.84
N ALA A 157 2.30 2.26 15.39
CA ALA A 157 2.27 3.57 16.04
C ALA A 157 1.56 3.48 17.40
N SER A 158 1.65 4.55 18.20
CA SER A 158 1.07 4.58 19.54
C SER A 158 -0.43 4.21 19.56
N GLY A 159 -0.84 3.38 20.51
CA GLY A 159 -2.25 3.06 20.77
C GLY A 159 -2.88 2.08 19.79
N GLU A 160 -2.19 0.98 19.47
CA GLU A 160 -2.62 -0.07 18.52
C GLU A 160 -2.92 0.45 17.10
N ARG A 161 -2.24 1.54 16.72
CA ARG A 161 -2.40 2.17 15.41
C ARG A 161 -1.33 1.68 14.46
N HIS A 162 -1.66 1.71 13.18
CA HIS A 162 -0.79 1.27 12.10
C HIS A 162 -0.83 2.34 11.03
N GLU A 163 0.29 3.03 10.83
CA GLU A 163 0.39 4.19 9.95
C GLU A 163 1.12 3.85 8.66
N PHE A 164 0.76 4.56 7.58
CA PHE A 164 1.39 4.35 6.28
C PHE A 164 2.64 5.20 6.13
N ARG A 165 3.67 4.57 5.59
CA ARG A 165 5.01 5.12 5.45
C ARG A 165 5.54 4.75 4.07
N TRP A 166 6.42 5.59 3.54
CA TRP A 166 7.23 5.28 2.37
C TRP A 166 8.66 4.99 2.83
N SER A 167 9.21 3.91 2.31
CA SER A 167 10.61 3.53 2.47
C SER A 167 11.33 3.68 1.12
N PRO A 168 12.46 4.41 1.06
CA PRO A 168 13.17 4.64 -0.18
C PRO A 168 13.74 3.34 -0.78
N ALA A 169 14.03 3.35 -2.08
CA ALA A 169 14.66 2.22 -2.76
C ALA A 169 16.02 1.90 -2.12
N GLY A 170 16.25 0.63 -1.80
CA GLY A 170 17.52 0.18 -1.19
C GLY A 170 17.75 0.72 0.23
N ASN A 171 16.69 1.08 0.95
CA ASN A 171 16.80 1.58 2.33
C ASN A 171 17.62 0.62 3.21
N PRO A 172 18.76 1.06 3.78
CA PRO A 172 19.60 0.20 4.62
C PRO A 172 19.19 0.21 6.09
N ALA A 173 18.26 1.09 6.48
CA ALA A 173 17.84 1.28 7.87
C ALA A 173 16.59 0.46 8.19
N GLU A 174 16.51 -0.03 9.42
CA GLU A 174 15.40 -0.80 9.95
C GLU A 174 15.22 -0.47 11.44
N ASP A 175 13.98 -0.18 11.86
CA ASP A 175 13.59 -0.13 13.27
C ASP A 175 12.95 -1.48 13.62
N PRO A 176 13.68 -2.39 14.30
CA PRO A 176 13.14 -3.72 14.63
C PRO A 176 12.02 -3.68 15.67
N GLU A 177 11.88 -2.58 16.44
CA GLU A 177 10.77 -2.42 17.38
C GLU A 177 9.48 -2.00 16.65
N ARG A 178 9.62 -1.34 15.50
CA ARG A 178 8.51 -0.87 14.66
C ARG A 178 8.87 -1.07 13.19
N PRO A 179 8.86 -2.32 12.69
CA PRO A 179 9.25 -2.60 11.32
C PRO A 179 8.28 -1.94 10.34
N CYS A 180 8.85 -1.46 9.23
CA CYS A 180 8.12 -1.00 8.06
C CYS A 180 7.73 -2.23 7.24
N MET A 181 6.53 -2.76 7.49
CA MET A 181 6.01 -3.96 6.85
C MET A 181 5.49 -3.62 5.44
N PRO A 182 6.12 -4.08 4.34
CA PRO A 182 5.71 -3.74 2.99
C PRO A 182 4.26 -4.17 2.71
N VAL A 183 3.53 -3.41 1.91
CA VAL A 183 2.12 -3.72 1.61
C VAL A 183 1.78 -3.53 0.15
N ASN A 184 0.87 -4.38 -0.33
CA ASN A 184 0.14 -4.13 -1.57
C ASN A 184 -1.15 -3.36 -1.23
N LEU A 185 -1.44 -2.32 -2.01
CA LEU A 185 -2.66 -1.53 -1.87
C LEU A 185 -3.64 -1.96 -2.95
N VAL A 186 -4.71 -2.66 -2.56
CA VAL A 186 -5.68 -3.22 -3.50
C VAL A 186 -6.93 -2.33 -3.53
N VAL A 187 -7.40 -2.01 -4.74
CA VAL A 187 -8.68 -1.34 -4.95
C VAL A 187 -9.79 -2.29 -4.51
N TYR A 188 -10.55 -1.88 -3.50
CA TYR A 188 -11.63 -2.66 -2.91
C TYR A 188 -12.97 -1.96 -3.12
N ARG A 189 -13.92 -2.69 -3.68
CA ARG A 189 -15.30 -2.25 -3.90
C ARG A 189 -16.21 -3.33 -3.34
N SER A 190 -17.01 -2.97 -2.32
CA SER A 190 -18.00 -3.86 -1.70
C SER A 190 -19.30 -3.94 -2.49
#